data_AF-A0A437UCP9-F1
#
_entry.id   AF-A0A437UCP9-F1
#
_cell.length_a   1.000
_cell.length_b   1.000
_cell.length_c   1.000
_cell.angle_alpha   90.00
_cell.angle_beta   90.00
_cell.angle_gamma   90.00
#
_symmetry.space_group_name_H-M   'P 1'
#
loop_
_entity.id
_entity.type
_entity.pdbx_description
1 polymer ?
#
loop_
_entity_poly.entity_id
_entity_poly.type
_entity_poly.pdbx_seq_one_letter_code
_entity_poly.pdbx_strand_id
1 'polypeptide(L)'
;MAIQKKTLNLIYLQKIKEIVYSPKEYTLEDIKLVFENKNEFKKSHKLLITETIIELIDEDEVSDLHNFNEILYFFDLKSFWEERLLKGDLKTKLEGLSQIIKLRLTISESVIISLVYDKNEALRKKARKAYIYLSKHDPFRFFNEDFDSEFTEWDKIQIHEILLKRSKEFIPNFAQWITRTENIDLKCFFIYETSFYKQQDNLPFLLTLLT
;
A
#
# COMPACT_ATOMS: atom_id res chain seq x y z
N MET A 1 -33.16 2.13 -8.44
CA MET A 1 -31.72 2.51 -8.49
C MET A 1 -30.79 1.55 -7.73
N ALA A 2 -31.04 1.21 -6.46
CA ALA A 2 -30.14 0.34 -5.69
C ALA A 2 -29.98 -1.09 -6.28
N ILE A 3 -31.08 -1.69 -6.76
CA ILE A 3 -31.08 -3.05 -7.34
C ILE A 3 -30.29 -3.10 -8.66
N GLN A 4 -30.45 -2.09 -9.52
CA GLN A 4 -29.68 -1.99 -10.78
C GLN A 4 -28.18 -1.80 -10.52
N LYS A 5 -27.80 -1.00 -9.52
CA LYS A 5 -26.39 -0.83 -9.13
C LYS A 5 -25.78 -2.14 -8.60
N LYS A 6 -26.54 -2.91 -7.81
CA LYS A 6 -26.11 -4.22 -7.28
C LYS A 6 -25.95 -5.26 -8.39
N THR A 7 -26.88 -5.29 -9.35
CA THR A 7 -26.83 -6.22 -10.50
C THR A 7 -25.65 -5.91 -11.41
N LEU A 8 -25.44 -4.62 -11.72
CA LEU A 8 -24.30 -4.18 -12.52
C LEU A 8 -22.98 -4.53 -11.84
N ASN A 9 -22.90 -4.40 -10.50
CA ASN A 9 -21.73 -4.78 -9.73
C ASN A 9 -21.37 -6.27 -9.90
N LEU A 10 -22.37 -7.15 -9.77
CA LEU A 10 -22.16 -8.59 -9.91
C LEU A 10 -21.65 -8.97 -11.31
N ILE A 11 -22.12 -8.28 -12.35
CA ILE A 11 -21.65 -8.50 -13.73
C ILE A 11 -20.18 -8.07 -13.89
N TYR A 12 -19.80 -6.88 -13.39
CA TYR A 12 -18.40 -6.44 -13.45
C TYR A 12 -17.50 -7.39 -12.63
N LEU A 13 -17.92 -7.77 -11.43
CA LEU A 13 -17.21 -8.70 -10.57
C LEU A 13 -16.94 -10.03 -11.25
N GLN A 14 -17.97 -10.61 -11.88
CA GLN A 14 -17.82 -11.88 -12.57
C GLN A 14 -16.86 -11.77 -13.76
N LYS A 15 -17.02 -10.75 -14.61
CA LYS A 15 -16.11 -10.51 -15.75
C LYS A 15 -14.66 -10.30 -15.29
N ILE A 16 -14.45 -9.54 -14.22
CA ILE A 16 -13.11 -9.31 -13.65
C ILE A 16 -12.51 -10.62 -13.12
N LYS A 17 -13.27 -11.42 -12.37
CA LYS A 17 -12.81 -12.72 -11.86
C LYS A 17 -12.40 -13.66 -13.00
N GLU A 18 -13.22 -13.77 -14.03
CA GLU A 18 -12.95 -14.63 -15.18
C GLU A 18 -11.65 -14.23 -15.90
N ILE A 19 -11.36 -12.93 -16.01
CA ILE A 19 -10.11 -12.43 -16.62
C ILE A 19 -8.92 -12.68 -15.68
N VAL A 20 -9.01 -12.23 -14.42
CA VAL A 20 -7.90 -12.28 -13.46
C VAL A 20 -7.41 -13.71 -13.22
N TYR A 21 -8.32 -14.67 -13.06
CA TYR A 21 -7.99 -16.07 -12.82
C TYR A 21 -7.86 -16.90 -14.10
N SER A 22 -7.91 -16.27 -15.28
CA SER A 22 -7.74 -17.00 -16.53
C SER A 22 -6.30 -17.47 -16.71
N PRO A 23 -6.08 -18.72 -17.19
CA PRO A 23 -4.75 -19.14 -17.64
C PRO A 23 -4.32 -18.44 -18.94
N LYS A 24 -5.25 -17.81 -19.67
CA LYS A 24 -4.95 -17.02 -20.87
C LYS A 24 -4.46 -15.64 -20.45
N GLU A 25 -3.38 -15.14 -21.05
CA GLU A 25 -3.00 -13.73 -20.97
C GLU A 25 -3.95 -12.85 -21.81
N TYR A 26 -4.59 -11.88 -21.16
CA TYR A 26 -5.51 -10.93 -21.80
C TYR A 26 -4.79 -9.64 -22.16
N THR A 27 -4.94 -9.19 -23.41
CA THR A 27 -4.51 -7.83 -23.79
C THR A 27 -5.57 -6.80 -23.44
N LEU A 28 -5.23 -5.52 -23.50
CA LEU A 28 -6.19 -4.42 -23.37
C LEU A 28 -7.33 -4.49 -24.39
N GLU A 29 -7.05 -4.94 -25.62
CA GLU A 29 -8.06 -5.15 -26.66
C GLU A 29 -9.03 -6.27 -26.28
N ASP A 30 -8.54 -7.39 -25.75
CA ASP A 30 -9.37 -8.47 -25.25
C ASP A 30 -10.30 -7.99 -24.11
N ILE A 31 -9.75 -7.23 -23.17
CA ILE A 31 -10.50 -6.68 -22.04
C ILE A 31 -11.55 -5.67 -22.52
N LYS A 32 -11.21 -4.79 -23.46
CA LYS A 32 -12.16 -3.85 -24.09
C LYS A 32 -13.35 -4.59 -24.69
N LEU A 33 -13.14 -5.71 -25.38
CA LEU A 33 -14.22 -6.52 -25.95
C LEU A 33 -15.14 -7.10 -24.85
N VAL A 34 -14.57 -7.62 -23.76
CA VAL A 34 -15.35 -8.13 -22.61
C VAL A 34 -16.22 -7.04 -21.98
N PHE A 35 -15.73 -5.79 -21.97
CA PHE A 35 -16.45 -4.62 -21.46
C PHE A 35 -17.13 -3.79 -22.55
N GLU A 36 -17.52 -4.43 -23.66
CA GLU A 36 -18.38 -3.85 -24.71
C GLU A 36 -17.82 -2.55 -25.31
N ASN A 37 -16.50 -2.49 -25.50
CA ASN A 37 -15.74 -1.34 -26.02
C ASN A 37 -15.94 -0.05 -25.22
N LYS A 38 -16.27 -0.17 -23.93
CA LYS A 38 -16.39 0.97 -23.03
C LYS A 38 -15.01 1.52 -22.68
N ASN A 39 -14.79 2.79 -22.99
CA ASN A 39 -13.49 3.45 -22.78
C ASN A 39 -13.44 4.34 -21.54
N GLU A 40 -14.58 4.71 -20.96
CA GLU A 40 -14.63 5.60 -19.80
C GLU A 40 -15.52 5.07 -18.67
N PHE A 41 -15.01 5.20 -17.45
CA PHE A 41 -15.68 4.76 -16.24
C PHE A 41 -15.87 5.92 -15.28
N LYS A 42 -17.13 6.24 -14.98
CA LYS A 42 -17.49 7.22 -13.94
C LYS A 42 -16.83 6.85 -12.60
N LYS A 43 -16.55 7.86 -11.77
CA LYS A 43 -16.02 7.71 -10.39
C LYS A 43 -16.68 6.59 -9.58
N SER A 44 -18.02 6.51 -9.61
CA SER A 44 -18.76 5.49 -8.87
C SER A 44 -18.45 4.06 -9.32
N HIS A 45 -18.11 3.87 -10.60
CA HIS A 45 -17.68 2.58 -11.11
C HIS A 45 -16.25 2.29 -10.68
N LYS A 46 -15.32 3.24 -10.78
CA LYS A 46 -13.93 3.03 -10.36
C LYS A 46 -13.80 2.67 -8.87
N LEU A 47 -14.62 3.29 -8.01
CA LEU A 47 -14.72 2.90 -6.59
C LEU A 47 -15.21 1.46 -6.42
N LEU A 48 -16.29 1.11 -7.11
CA LEU A 48 -16.88 -0.23 -7.07
C LEU A 48 -15.93 -1.31 -7.57
N ILE A 49 -15.21 -1.03 -8.66
CA ILE A 49 -14.19 -1.89 -9.25
C ILE A 49 -13.01 -2.04 -8.29
N THR A 50 -12.60 -0.97 -7.61
CA THR A 50 -11.55 -1.05 -6.58
C THR A 50 -11.95 -2.01 -5.46
N GLU A 51 -13.16 -1.85 -4.90
CA GLU A 51 -13.69 -2.74 -3.84
C GLU A 51 -13.74 -4.20 -4.33
N THR A 52 -14.28 -4.40 -5.52
CA THR A 52 -14.36 -5.69 -6.21
C THR A 52 -12.98 -6.36 -6.33
N ILE A 53 -11.99 -5.63 -6.83
CA ILE A 53 -10.65 -6.18 -7.04
C ILE A 53 -9.99 -6.53 -5.71
N ILE A 54 -10.17 -5.70 -4.68
CA ILE A 54 -9.61 -5.96 -3.35
C ILE A 54 -10.17 -7.24 -2.72
N GLU A 55 -11.46 -7.51 -2.91
CA GLU A 55 -12.06 -8.79 -2.49
C GLU A 55 -11.43 -10.00 -3.19
N LEU A 56 -10.73 -9.83 -4.32
CA LEU A 56 -10.01 -10.89 -5.02
C LEU A 56 -8.57 -11.07 -4.54
N ILE A 57 -7.96 -10.05 -3.93
CA ILE A 57 -6.51 -10.01 -3.62
C ILE A 57 -6.16 -10.82 -2.36
N ASP A 58 -7.14 -11.26 -1.57
CA ASP A 58 -6.92 -11.90 -0.26
C ASP A 58 -6.15 -13.23 -0.30
N GLU A 59 -5.71 -13.70 -1.48
CA GLU A 59 -4.93 -14.93 -1.69
C GLU A 59 -3.43 -14.72 -1.99
N ASP A 60 -2.88 -13.51 -1.79
CA ASP A 60 -1.44 -13.15 -1.88
C ASP A 60 -0.69 -13.45 -3.21
N GLU A 61 -1.22 -14.28 -4.12
CA GLU A 61 -0.63 -14.68 -5.41
C GLU A 61 -1.21 -13.92 -6.61
N VAL A 62 -2.36 -13.25 -6.43
CA VAL A 62 -3.11 -12.62 -7.54
C VAL A 62 -2.45 -11.35 -8.07
N SER A 63 -1.71 -10.62 -7.22
CA SER A 63 -1.12 -9.32 -7.61
C SER A 63 -0.04 -9.41 -8.68
N ASP A 64 0.58 -10.58 -8.83
CA ASP A 64 1.69 -10.81 -9.75
C ASP A 64 1.20 -11.33 -11.11
N LEU A 65 -0.11 -11.55 -11.26
CA LEU A 65 -0.70 -12.01 -12.50
C LEU A 65 -0.73 -10.88 -13.54
N HIS A 66 -0.32 -11.19 -14.76
CA HIS A 66 -0.40 -10.27 -15.91
C HIS A 66 -1.81 -9.67 -16.05
N ASN A 67 -2.83 -10.53 -16.05
CA ASN A 67 -4.23 -10.13 -16.21
C ASN A 67 -4.72 -9.18 -15.11
N PHE A 68 -4.19 -9.30 -13.91
CA PHE A 68 -4.51 -8.38 -12.82
C PHE A 68 -4.01 -6.97 -13.14
N ASN A 69 -2.76 -6.84 -13.57
CA ASN A 69 -2.17 -5.56 -13.98
C ASN A 69 -2.90 -4.94 -15.18
N GLU A 70 -3.28 -5.76 -16.16
CA GLU A 70 -4.07 -5.31 -17.32
C GLU A 70 -5.45 -4.79 -16.93
N ILE A 71 -6.12 -5.43 -15.95
CA ILE A 71 -7.39 -4.93 -15.39
C ILE A 71 -7.20 -3.59 -14.69
N LEU A 72 -6.16 -3.44 -13.86
CA LEU A 72 -5.86 -2.17 -13.18
C LEU A 72 -5.61 -1.04 -14.17
N TYR A 73 -4.89 -1.33 -15.26
CA TYR A 73 -4.61 -0.39 -16.34
C TYR A 73 -5.87 -0.04 -17.13
N PHE A 74 -6.67 -1.04 -17.55
CA PHE A 74 -7.89 -0.83 -18.32
C PHE A 74 -8.88 0.09 -17.62
N PHE A 75 -9.06 -0.07 -16.30
CA PHE A 75 -9.93 0.81 -15.52
C PHE A 75 -9.26 2.13 -15.09
N ASP A 76 -7.99 2.33 -15.43
CA ASP A 76 -7.19 3.50 -15.10
C ASP A 76 -7.30 3.81 -13.59
N LEU A 77 -7.08 2.79 -12.76
CA LEU A 77 -7.19 2.93 -11.30
C LEU A 77 -6.00 3.67 -10.70
N LYS A 78 -4.82 3.56 -11.32
CA LYS A 78 -3.63 4.31 -10.92
C LYS A 78 -3.90 5.82 -10.94
N SER A 79 -4.20 6.37 -12.12
CA SER A 79 -4.43 7.82 -12.27
C SER A 79 -5.61 8.29 -11.45
N PHE A 80 -6.66 7.47 -11.34
CA PHE A 80 -7.82 7.75 -10.49
C PHE A 80 -7.44 7.94 -9.02
N TRP A 81 -6.63 7.05 -8.45
CA TRP A 81 -6.21 7.15 -7.06
C TRP A 81 -5.15 8.24 -6.84
N GLU A 82 -4.23 8.45 -7.79
CA GLU A 82 -3.28 9.57 -7.78
C GLU A 82 -4.00 10.92 -7.72
N GLU A 83 -5.00 11.15 -8.57
CA GLU A 83 -5.76 12.39 -8.56
C GLU A 83 -6.48 12.61 -7.22
N ARG A 84 -7.01 11.54 -6.61
CA ARG A 84 -7.68 11.60 -5.31
C ARG A 84 -6.71 11.91 -4.17
N LEU A 85 -5.48 11.41 -4.23
CA LEU A 85 -4.43 11.74 -3.26
C LEU A 85 -3.97 13.20 -3.37
N LEU A 86 -3.91 13.72 -4.60
CA LEU A 86 -3.50 15.10 -4.86
C LEU A 86 -4.59 16.12 -4.50
N LYS A 87 -5.83 15.90 -4.98
CA LYS A 87 -6.92 16.89 -4.95
C LYS A 87 -8.00 16.61 -3.91
N GLY A 88 -7.97 15.44 -3.26
CA GLY A 88 -9.00 15.02 -2.33
C GLY A 88 -8.98 15.79 -1.00
N ASP A 89 -10.12 15.78 -0.31
CA ASP A 89 -10.18 16.15 1.10
C ASP A 89 -9.46 15.10 1.98
N LEU A 90 -9.27 15.41 3.27
CA LEU A 90 -8.58 14.52 4.21
C LEU A 90 -9.14 13.08 4.18
N LYS A 91 -10.47 12.94 4.21
CA LYS A 91 -11.14 11.65 4.14
C LYS A 91 -10.82 10.91 2.84
N THR A 92 -10.88 11.61 1.70
CA THR A 92 -10.55 11.04 0.40
C THR A 92 -9.08 10.63 0.31
N LYS A 93 -8.15 11.42 0.86
CA LYS A 93 -6.72 11.08 0.85
C LYS A 93 -6.42 9.87 1.72
N LEU A 94 -6.97 9.84 2.95
CA LEU A 94 -6.85 8.69 3.85
C LEU A 94 -7.40 7.42 3.20
N GLU A 95 -8.54 7.54 2.54
CA GLU A 95 -9.12 6.43 1.78
C GLU A 95 -8.23 6.01 0.62
N GLY A 96 -7.75 6.96 -0.18
CA GLY A 96 -6.84 6.70 -1.29
C GLY A 96 -5.59 5.93 -0.85
N LEU A 97 -4.98 6.32 0.26
CA LEU A 97 -3.83 5.62 0.83
C LEU A 97 -4.16 4.17 1.23
N SER A 98 -5.35 3.93 1.81
CA SER A 98 -5.82 2.55 2.08
C SER A 98 -5.90 1.74 0.79
N GLN A 99 -6.51 2.32 -0.24
CA GLN A 99 -6.82 1.59 -1.46
C GLN A 99 -5.57 1.28 -2.29
N ILE A 100 -4.61 2.20 -2.38
CA ILE A 100 -3.35 1.93 -3.10
C ILE A 100 -2.51 0.85 -2.42
N ILE A 101 -2.54 0.77 -1.08
CA ILE A 101 -1.84 -0.29 -0.32
C ILE A 101 -2.49 -1.64 -0.62
N LYS A 102 -3.83 -1.73 -0.49
CA LYS A 102 -4.57 -2.97 -0.71
C LYS A 102 -4.46 -3.47 -2.15
N LEU A 103 -4.54 -2.57 -3.12
CA LEU A 103 -4.38 -2.89 -4.55
C LEU A 103 -2.92 -3.10 -4.97
N ARG A 104 -1.94 -2.81 -4.10
CA ARG A 104 -0.50 -2.79 -4.41
C ARG A 104 -0.18 -1.91 -5.64
N LEU A 105 -0.88 -0.78 -5.78
CA LEU A 105 -0.70 0.10 -6.94
C LEU A 105 0.68 0.76 -6.92
N THR A 106 1.35 0.74 -8.07
CA THR A 106 2.56 1.54 -8.28
C THR A 106 2.17 2.99 -8.57
N ILE A 107 2.16 3.80 -7.51
CA ILE A 107 1.84 5.23 -7.53
C ILE A 107 3.12 6.04 -7.68
N SER A 108 3.04 7.21 -8.31
CA SER A 108 4.15 8.17 -8.36
C SER A 108 4.64 8.53 -6.96
N GLU A 109 5.94 8.35 -6.70
CA GLU A 109 6.52 8.65 -5.39
C GLU A 109 6.33 10.11 -4.98
N SER A 110 6.36 11.04 -5.93
CA SER A 110 6.11 12.46 -5.67
C SER A 110 4.74 12.73 -5.06
N VAL A 111 3.73 11.94 -5.44
CA VAL A 111 2.36 12.05 -4.89
C VAL A 111 2.38 11.64 -3.43
N ILE A 112 3.01 10.50 -3.10
CA ILE A 112 3.07 10.01 -1.71
C ILE A 112 3.95 10.92 -0.85
N ILE A 113 5.12 11.36 -1.36
CA ILE A 113 6.04 12.28 -0.66
C ILE A 113 5.37 13.59 -0.30
N SER A 114 4.43 14.10 -1.11
CA SER A 114 3.67 15.30 -0.73
C SER A 114 2.82 15.11 0.54
N LEU A 115 2.52 13.86 0.92
CA LEU A 115 1.66 13.50 2.05
C LEU A 115 2.45 13.01 3.28
N VAL A 116 3.68 12.50 3.12
CA VAL A 116 4.52 12.01 4.23
C VAL A 116 5.02 13.12 5.17
N TYR A 117 4.82 14.39 4.78
CA TYR A 117 5.11 15.59 5.57
C TYR A 117 3.85 16.42 5.86
N ASP A 118 2.65 15.87 5.64
CA ASP A 118 1.40 16.61 5.88
C ASP A 118 1.26 16.98 7.36
N LYS A 119 0.67 18.15 7.64
CA LYS A 119 0.46 18.61 9.03
C LYS A 119 -0.54 17.72 9.77
N ASN A 120 -1.51 17.14 9.06
CA ASN A 120 -2.44 16.20 9.64
C ASN A 120 -1.74 14.88 9.95
N GLU A 121 -1.65 14.55 11.23
CA GLU A 121 -0.93 13.38 11.72
C GLU A 121 -1.46 12.06 11.16
N ALA A 122 -2.78 11.87 11.12
CA ALA A 122 -3.36 10.63 10.60
C ALA A 122 -3.02 10.41 9.12
N LEU A 123 -3.06 11.49 8.33
CA LEU A 123 -2.68 11.46 6.92
C LEU A 123 -1.18 11.18 6.76
N ARG A 124 -0.34 11.88 7.53
CA ARG A 124 1.11 11.73 7.53
C ARG A 124 1.55 10.32 7.87
N LYS A 125 1.08 9.76 8.99
CA LYS A 125 1.37 8.39 9.43
C LYS A 125 0.97 7.37 8.38
N LYS A 126 -0.22 7.52 7.80
CA LYS A 126 -0.71 6.59 6.77
C LYS A 126 0.10 6.70 5.48
N ALA A 127 0.51 7.91 5.09
CA ALA A 127 1.35 8.13 3.91
C ALA A 127 2.74 7.52 4.10
N ARG A 128 3.35 7.67 5.28
CA ARG A 128 4.63 7.03 5.63
C ARG A 128 4.53 5.51 5.55
N LYS A 129 3.47 4.90 6.08
CA LYS A 129 3.20 3.46 5.94
C LYS A 129 3.05 3.04 4.47
N ALA A 130 2.28 3.79 3.68
CA ALA A 130 2.14 3.54 2.26
C ALA A 130 3.50 3.62 1.53
N TYR A 131 4.33 4.60 1.88
CA TYR A 131 5.65 4.76 1.29
C TYR A 131 6.59 3.62 1.67
N ILE A 132 6.65 3.23 2.95
CA ILE A 132 7.42 2.06 3.39
C ILE A 132 6.98 0.83 2.61
N TYR A 133 5.66 0.63 2.43
CA TYR A 133 5.13 -0.54 1.74
C TYR A 133 5.38 -0.54 0.23
N LEU A 134 5.21 0.60 -0.45
CA LEU A 134 5.16 0.68 -1.92
C LEU A 134 6.45 1.20 -2.56
N SER A 135 7.28 1.98 -1.85
CA SER A 135 8.46 2.60 -2.44
C SER A 135 9.57 1.57 -2.70
N LYS A 136 10.27 1.78 -3.81
CA LYS A 136 11.51 1.07 -4.17
C LYS A 136 12.75 1.91 -3.88
N HIS A 137 12.57 3.20 -3.58
CA HIS A 137 13.65 4.17 -3.37
C HIS A 137 13.65 4.63 -1.90
N ASP A 138 14.60 4.10 -1.11
CA ASP A 138 14.78 4.44 0.31
C ASP A 138 13.47 4.41 1.14
N PRO A 139 12.78 3.25 1.21
CA PRO A 139 11.47 3.11 1.85
C PRO A 139 11.45 3.49 3.34
N PHE A 140 12.62 3.53 3.99
CA PHE A 140 12.79 3.77 5.42
C PHE A 140 13.32 5.17 5.77
N ARG A 141 13.41 6.07 4.77
CA ARG A 141 13.98 7.42 4.95
C ARG A 141 13.45 8.18 6.16
N PHE A 142 12.17 8.00 6.51
CA PHE A 142 11.53 8.74 7.60
C PHE A 142 12.01 8.31 8.99
N PHE A 143 12.62 7.13 9.13
CA PHE A 143 13.25 6.73 10.39
C PHE A 143 14.56 7.50 10.65
N ASN A 144 15.15 8.13 9.63
CA ASN A 144 16.27 9.05 9.79
C ASN A 144 15.85 10.48 10.16
N GLU A 145 14.56 10.79 10.06
CA GLU A 145 13.98 12.10 10.37
C GLU A 145 13.29 12.01 11.74
N ASP A 146 12.87 13.14 12.33
CA ASP A 146 12.03 13.14 13.54
C ASP A 146 10.70 12.41 13.24
N PHE A 147 10.73 11.10 13.47
CA PHE A 147 9.60 10.22 13.26
C PHE A 147 8.56 10.56 14.31
N ASP A 148 7.30 10.64 13.86
CA ASP A 148 6.15 11.14 14.60
C ASP A 148 6.25 10.98 16.13
N SER A 149 6.18 12.10 16.85
CA SER A 149 6.33 12.13 18.31
C SER A 149 5.34 11.21 19.04
N GLU A 150 4.21 10.88 18.41
CA GLU A 150 3.17 10.00 18.93
C GLU A 150 3.21 8.59 18.31
N PHE A 151 4.35 7.89 18.35
CA PHE A 151 4.42 6.52 17.86
C PHE A 151 3.63 5.54 18.75
N THR A 152 2.56 4.94 18.21
CA THR A 152 1.62 4.11 18.98
C THR A 152 1.86 2.60 18.80
N GLU A 153 1.26 1.78 19.68
CA GLU A 153 1.24 0.31 19.51
C GLU A 153 0.63 -0.13 18.17
N TRP A 154 -0.39 0.58 17.70
CA TRP A 154 -0.99 0.30 16.40
C TRP A 154 -0.02 0.62 15.25
N ASP A 155 0.81 1.65 15.40
CA ASP A 155 1.88 1.93 14.45
C ASP A 155 2.91 0.79 14.42
N LYS A 156 3.29 0.23 15.58
CA LYS A 156 4.17 -0.96 15.67
C LYS A 156 3.61 -2.14 14.89
N ILE A 157 2.35 -2.52 15.14
CA ILE A 157 1.68 -3.65 14.45
C ILE A 157 1.67 -3.42 12.95
N GLN A 158 1.24 -2.24 12.49
CA GLN A 158 1.12 -1.98 11.06
C GLN A 158 2.48 -1.93 10.34
N ILE A 159 3.51 -1.34 10.96
CA ILE A 159 4.85 -1.32 10.36
C ILE A 159 5.44 -2.75 10.37
N HIS A 160 5.25 -3.52 11.44
CA HIS A 160 5.68 -4.92 11.48
C HIS A 160 5.04 -5.75 10.35
N GLU A 161 3.72 -5.66 10.16
CA GLU A 161 3.03 -6.34 9.05
C GLU A 161 3.57 -5.94 7.67
N ILE A 162 3.88 -4.66 7.48
CA ILE A 162 4.51 -4.15 6.25
C ILE A 162 5.90 -4.76 6.08
N LEU A 163 6.70 -4.82 7.14
CA LEU A 163 8.04 -5.42 7.11
C LEU A 163 7.98 -6.92 6.80
N LEU A 164 7.03 -7.66 7.38
CA LEU A 164 6.82 -9.08 7.06
C LEU A 164 6.59 -9.30 5.56
N LYS A 165 5.73 -8.48 4.95
CA LYS A 165 5.44 -8.55 3.51
C LYS A 165 6.66 -8.18 2.66
N ARG A 166 7.42 -7.17 3.08
CA ARG A 166 8.62 -6.69 2.37
C ARG A 166 9.87 -7.52 2.61
N SER A 167 9.87 -8.41 3.59
CA SER A 167 11.05 -9.18 3.98
C SER A 167 11.63 -10.05 2.87
N LYS A 168 10.80 -10.39 1.86
CA LYS A 168 11.23 -11.06 0.63
C LYS A 168 12.14 -10.21 -0.26
N GLU A 169 12.03 -8.89 -0.20
CA GLU A 169 12.80 -7.94 -1.00
C GLU A 169 13.99 -7.39 -0.24
N PHE A 170 13.73 -6.75 0.91
CA PHE A 170 14.75 -6.04 1.67
C PHE A 170 14.29 -5.71 3.09
N ILE A 171 15.16 -5.96 4.07
CA ILE A 171 15.02 -5.53 5.47
C ILE A 171 16.22 -4.67 5.83
N PRO A 172 16.02 -3.47 6.42
CA PRO A 172 17.11 -2.59 6.79
C PRO A 172 17.78 -3.09 8.08
N ASN A 173 19.03 -2.72 8.31
CA ASN A 173 19.64 -2.86 9.63
C ASN A 173 18.96 -1.86 10.59
N PHE A 174 18.17 -2.34 11.57
CA PHE A 174 17.41 -1.45 12.46
C PHE A 174 18.28 -0.77 13.51
N ALA A 175 19.45 -1.35 13.85
CA ALA A 175 20.34 -0.79 14.85
C ALA A 175 20.86 0.61 14.50
N GLN A 176 20.89 0.96 13.21
CA GLN A 176 21.33 2.27 12.74
C GLN A 176 20.46 3.43 13.28
N TRP A 177 19.20 3.16 13.67
CA TRP A 177 18.29 4.17 14.18
C TRP A 177 18.23 4.22 15.71
N ILE A 178 18.55 3.12 16.40
CA ILE A 178 18.39 2.99 17.86
C ILE A 178 19.07 4.13 18.65
N THR A 179 20.27 4.56 18.25
CA THR A 179 21.01 5.63 18.96
C THR A 179 20.47 7.02 18.73
N ARG A 180 19.84 7.27 17.56
CA ARG A 180 19.38 8.60 17.13
C ARG A 180 17.90 8.82 17.44
N THR A 181 17.14 7.76 17.68
CA THR A 181 15.73 7.86 18.04
C THR A 181 15.55 8.31 19.49
N GLU A 182 14.87 9.43 19.68
CA GLU A 182 14.50 9.91 21.01
C GLU A 182 13.23 9.23 21.54
N ASN A 183 12.25 8.96 20.67
CA ASN A 183 11.01 8.31 21.03
C ASN A 183 11.26 6.87 21.55
N ILE A 184 10.96 6.65 22.83
CA ILE A 184 11.24 5.37 23.51
C ILE A 184 10.46 4.22 22.87
N ASP A 185 9.21 4.42 22.49
CA ASP A 185 8.39 3.39 21.85
C ASP A 185 8.95 2.95 20.50
N LEU A 186 9.42 3.90 19.70
CA LEU A 186 10.03 3.63 18.41
C LEU A 186 11.40 2.96 18.58
N LYS A 187 12.17 3.36 19.59
CA LYS A 187 13.44 2.71 19.95
C LYS A 187 13.22 1.25 20.36
N CYS A 188 12.25 0.99 21.23
CA CYS A 188 11.85 -0.36 21.62
C CYS A 188 11.41 -1.19 20.41
N PHE A 189 10.66 -0.58 19.49
CA PHE A 189 10.29 -1.23 18.23
C PHE A 189 11.52 -1.61 17.39
N PHE A 190 12.50 -0.72 17.20
CA PHE A 190 13.72 -1.07 16.47
C PHE A 190 14.54 -2.18 17.14
N ILE A 191 14.63 -2.19 18.48
CA ILE A 191 15.27 -3.28 19.23
C ILE A 191 14.52 -4.60 18.97
N TYR A 192 13.19 -4.57 19.03
CA TYR A 192 12.35 -5.74 18.75
C TYR A 192 12.56 -6.26 17.33
N GLU A 193 12.48 -5.40 16.32
CA GLU A 193 12.68 -5.80 14.91
C GLU A 193 14.10 -6.31 14.64
N THR A 194 15.12 -5.73 15.30
CA THR A 194 16.51 -6.23 15.24
C THR A 194 16.60 -7.68 15.69
N SER A 195 15.90 -8.03 16.78
CA SER A 195 15.82 -9.39 17.33
C SER A 195 14.98 -10.31 16.44
N PHE A 196 13.79 -9.84 16.01
CA PHE A 196 12.86 -10.59 15.17
C PHE A 196 13.51 -11.05 13.86
N TYR A 197 14.24 -10.15 13.19
CA TYR A 197 14.98 -10.46 11.95
C TYR A 197 16.39 -11.03 12.18
N LYS A 198 16.74 -11.39 13.43
CA LYS A 198 18.00 -12.06 13.79
C LYS A 198 19.25 -11.34 13.27
N GLN A 199 19.30 -10.01 13.39
CA GLN A 199 20.45 -9.20 12.96
C GLN A 199 21.61 -9.33 13.97
N GLN A 200 22.25 -10.50 13.99
CA GLN A 200 23.22 -10.91 15.02
C GLN A 200 24.45 -10.01 15.11
N ASP A 201 24.84 -9.38 14.00
CA ASP A 201 25.96 -8.43 13.96
C ASP A 201 25.74 -7.23 14.90
N ASN A 202 24.48 -6.94 15.28
CA ASN A 202 24.13 -5.87 16.20
C ASN A 202 24.18 -6.28 17.68
N LEU A 203 24.39 -7.56 18.02
CA LEU A 203 24.40 -8.04 19.41
C LEU A 203 25.39 -7.27 20.31
N PRO A 204 26.66 -7.02 19.91
CA PRO A 204 27.59 -6.26 20.75
C PRO A 204 27.07 -4.84 21.04
N PHE A 205 26.48 -4.19 20.04
CA PHE A 205 25.89 -2.86 20.19
C PHE A 205 24.66 -2.89 21.13
N LEU A 206 23.76 -3.85 20.99
CA LEU A 206 22.59 -3.97 21.87
C LEU A 206 22.97 -4.19 23.34
N LEU A 207 24.06 -4.93 23.60
CA LEU A 207 24.57 -5.13 24.97
C LEU A 207 25.03 -3.82 25.62
N THR A 208 25.59 -2.88 24.85
CA THR A 208 25.98 -1.56 25.38
C THR A 208 24.81 -0.70 25.84
N LEU A 209 23.58 -1.04 25.47
CA LEU A 209 22.36 -0.33 25.92
C LEU A 209 21.89 -0.77 27.31
N LEU A 210 22.42 -1.88 27.82
CA LEU A 210 22.07 -2.45 29.13
C LEU A 210 23.05 -2.04 30.24
N THR A 211 24.17 -1.41 29.87
CA THR A 211 25.28 -1.02 30.75
C THR A 211 25.32 0.48 30.95
#